data_AF-A0A9E8HK30-F1
#
_entry.id   AF-A0A9E8HK30-F1
#
_cell.length_a   1.000
_cell.length_b   1.000
_cell.length_c   1.000
_cell.angle_alpha   90.00
_cell.angle_beta   90.00
_cell.angle_gamma   90.00
#
_symmetry.space_group_name_H-M   'P 1'
#
loop_
_entity.id
_entity.type
_entity.pdbx_description
1 polymer ?
#
loop_
_entity_poly.entity_id
_entity_poly.type
_entity_poly.pdbx_seq_one_letter_code
_entity_poly.pdbx_strand_id
1 'polypeptide(L)'
;MKLSTYNILRSVSLVTLSILISGCSLQSLNTQADANQATDLTTEQNIEQFPSADPAIEYSDFDPETMYALLTAEIAAQRGRYDITLLNYVQQATKTKDIAVTKRAFRIAQYLKASNAQLQLSKVLAEIEPNDIEANQLAAFHHARNKKYEAAMGYMEKIIELEGDADLERLAAHSKTLSKEEQETLLNLYTSLYQRHPNNKDVIYSLAVIQKNTGHTDEAVATLAPLLVKEPEFQPAILLQAGLLYDQQKLSEAIEYLEEQTDNFPENRKMGTLYGRLLIDDKQLDEAQSVFKDLMERFPEVAGLRLSYALVSLENKDQDEAIKQFNLLLDSQQHTNESHFYLGRIADNENKTEEAIQHYLSVESGTHFYSSVSRASFLMAQEGLLNEALTGLEKLRQAAPDQAENFWLIEVNLLLDLKEDDLALGSINIALMDFPTNTKLLYSRSMLLDKAGRLDEMEQDLRTILETEPNNAVALNALGYTLADKTTRFMEAFDLISKAYQLNPNNPAILDSMGWVYYRMGNLEKSLEFLQLAYSQFPDPEVAAHLGEVLWQKGDKEGAQAIWQESLKGESSNTIVVETMKRLGAPTPPISTTEQP
;
A
#
# COMPACT_ATOMS: atom_id res chain seq x y z
N MET A 1 2.25 -54.52 -2.50
CA MET A 1 1.79 -55.65 -3.36
C MET A 1 1.10 -55.05 -4.58
N LYS A 2 1.59 -55.41 -5.78
CA LYS A 2 1.02 -55.36 -7.15
C LYS A 2 -0.40 -54.73 -7.35
N LEU A 3 -0.58 -53.68 -8.17
CA LEU A 3 -0.65 -53.59 -9.66
C LEU A 3 -2.04 -53.86 -10.29
N SER A 4 -2.39 -53.01 -11.27
CA SER A 4 -3.26 -53.24 -12.46
C SER A 4 -4.79 -53.08 -12.32
N THR A 5 -5.43 -52.04 -12.89
CA THR A 5 -5.71 -51.68 -14.31
C THR A 5 -6.95 -52.34 -14.92
N TYR A 6 -7.82 -51.45 -15.44
CA TYR A 6 -8.55 -51.50 -16.72
C TYR A 6 -9.53 -52.67 -17.00
N ASN A 7 -10.78 -52.29 -17.35
CA ASN A 7 -11.42 -52.48 -18.67
C ASN A 7 -12.91 -52.89 -18.59
N ILE A 8 -13.83 -52.08 -19.17
CA ILE A 8 -14.57 -52.34 -20.45
C ILE A 8 -16.07 -52.69 -20.16
N LEU A 9 -17.15 -52.21 -20.81
CA LEU A 9 -17.42 -51.81 -22.21
C LEU A 9 -18.69 -50.90 -22.33
N ARG A 10 -18.55 -49.77 -23.04
CA ARG A 10 -19.37 -49.21 -24.14
C ARG A 10 -20.90 -49.02 -24.08
N SER A 11 -21.29 -47.83 -24.56
CA SER A 11 -22.24 -47.65 -25.67
C SER A 11 -21.74 -46.54 -26.60
N VAL A 12 -21.59 -46.86 -27.89
CA VAL A 12 -21.14 -46.00 -29.00
C VAL A 12 -22.21 -46.07 -30.09
N SER A 13 -22.57 -44.94 -30.71
CA SER A 13 -22.74 -44.76 -32.16
C SER A 13 -23.00 -43.26 -32.45
N LEU A 14 -22.08 -42.49 -33.03
CA LEU A 14 -21.67 -42.39 -34.45
C LEU A 14 -22.76 -41.84 -35.38
N VAL A 15 -22.58 -40.57 -35.78
CA VAL A 15 -22.75 -40.14 -37.18
C VAL A 15 -21.56 -39.24 -37.53
N THR A 16 -20.75 -39.74 -38.45
CA THR A 16 -19.70 -39.04 -39.21
C THR A 16 -20.23 -38.70 -40.59
N LEU A 17 -19.93 -37.51 -41.11
CA LEU A 17 -19.51 -37.37 -42.51
C LEU A 17 -18.55 -36.19 -42.66
N SER A 18 -17.43 -36.49 -43.31
CA SER A 18 -16.21 -35.70 -43.49
C SER A 18 -16.12 -35.17 -44.93
N ILE A 19 -15.02 -34.44 -45.22
CA ILE A 19 -14.31 -34.22 -46.52
C ILE A 19 -14.54 -32.82 -47.14
N LEU A 20 -13.55 -32.01 -47.54
CA LEU A 20 -12.07 -32.09 -47.52
C LEU A 20 -11.44 -30.69 -47.74
N ILE A 21 -10.14 -30.65 -47.44
CA ILE A 21 -9.15 -29.56 -47.50
C ILE A 21 -8.55 -29.44 -48.91
N SER A 22 -7.92 -28.27 -49.18
CA SER A 22 -6.78 -27.96 -50.09
C SER A 22 -7.20 -27.08 -51.28
N GLY A 23 -6.47 -26.05 -51.71
CA GLY A 23 -5.10 -25.60 -51.46
C GLY A 23 -4.72 -24.60 -52.59
N CYS A 24 -3.66 -23.83 -52.39
CA CYS A 24 -3.13 -22.82 -53.32
C CYS A 24 -2.74 -23.36 -54.71
N SER A 25 -2.84 -22.53 -55.76
CA SER A 25 -1.70 -22.12 -56.61
C SER A 25 -2.09 -21.18 -57.76
N LEU A 26 -1.18 -20.24 -58.06
CA LEU A 26 -1.09 -19.49 -59.32
C LEU A 26 -0.76 -20.45 -60.49
N GLN A 27 -1.19 -20.12 -61.72
CA GLN A 27 -0.33 -19.64 -62.83
C GLN A 27 -1.01 -19.82 -64.21
N SER A 28 -0.77 -18.80 -65.05
CA SER A 28 -1.14 -18.55 -66.45
C SER A 28 -1.42 -19.72 -67.40
N LEU A 29 -2.35 -19.52 -68.34
CA LEU A 29 -2.12 -19.78 -69.77
C LEU A 29 -3.13 -19.05 -70.67
N ASN A 30 -2.56 -18.32 -71.64
CA ASN A 30 -3.17 -17.75 -72.83
C ASN A 30 -4.21 -18.66 -73.49
N THR A 31 -5.31 -18.07 -73.96
CA THR A 31 -5.87 -18.38 -75.29
C THR A 31 -6.29 -17.08 -75.98
N GLN A 32 -5.74 -16.88 -77.17
CA GLN A 32 -6.13 -15.85 -78.14
C GLN A 32 -7.46 -16.22 -78.81
N ALA A 33 -8.05 -15.18 -79.40
CA ALA A 33 -9.07 -15.17 -80.45
C ALA A 33 -10.54 -15.25 -79.99
N ASP A 34 -11.21 -14.10 -79.99
CA ASP A 34 -11.88 -13.69 -81.22
C ASP A 34 -11.97 -12.17 -81.35
N ALA A 35 -11.72 -11.70 -82.57
CA ALA A 35 -11.78 -10.32 -82.99
C ALA A 35 -13.17 -9.98 -83.54
N ASN A 36 -13.50 -8.68 -83.44
CA ASN A 36 -14.53 -7.96 -84.18
C ASN A 36 -16.00 -8.24 -83.82
N GLN A 37 -16.58 -7.33 -83.04
CA GLN A 37 -17.67 -6.50 -83.55
C GLN A 37 -17.74 -5.18 -82.76
N ALA A 38 -17.51 -4.09 -83.48
CA ALA A 38 -17.67 -2.73 -83.02
C ALA A 38 -19.15 -2.36 -83.00
N THR A 39 -19.58 -1.63 -81.97
CA THR A 39 -20.42 -0.44 -82.17
C THR A 39 -20.21 0.53 -81.02
N ASP A 40 -19.79 1.72 -81.43
CA ASP A 40 -19.61 2.96 -80.71
C ASP A 40 -20.89 3.38 -79.98
N LEU A 41 -20.83 3.54 -78.66
CA LEU A 41 -21.70 4.43 -77.89
C LEU A 41 -20.85 5.08 -76.82
N THR A 42 -20.21 6.18 -77.22
CA THR A 42 -19.64 7.19 -76.35
C THR A 42 -20.71 7.72 -75.40
N THR A 43 -20.66 7.25 -74.16
CA THR A 43 -21.24 7.97 -73.03
C THR A 43 -20.12 8.12 -72.00
N GLU A 44 -19.41 9.24 -72.08
CA GLU A 44 -18.60 9.75 -70.97
C GLU A 44 -19.54 9.98 -69.78
N GLN A 45 -19.64 9.01 -68.90
CA GLN A 45 -20.12 9.20 -67.55
C GLN A 45 -18.99 8.82 -66.60
N ASN A 46 -18.47 9.88 -65.97
CA ASN A 46 -17.66 9.88 -64.75
C ASN A 46 -17.71 8.56 -63.98
N ILE A 47 -16.67 7.74 -64.16
CA ILE A 47 -16.21 6.89 -63.07
C ILE A 47 -15.30 7.80 -62.26
N GLU A 48 -15.77 8.25 -61.10
CA GLU A 48 -14.92 8.84 -60.08
C GLU A 48 -13.72 7.91 -59.86
N GLN A 49 -12.52 8.39 -60.21
CA GLN A 49 -11.28 7.78 -59.79
C GLN A 49 -11.29 7.72 -58.26
N PHE A 50 -11.41 6.52 -57.70
CA PHE A 50 -10.96 6.28 -56.33
C PHE A 50 -9.50 6.75 -56.26
N PRO A 51 -9.13 7.67 -55.34
CA PRO A 51 -7.74 8.04 -55.18
C PRO A 51 -7.00 6.85 -54.58
N SER A 52 -6.43 5.99 -55.43
CA SER A 52 -5.39 5.04 -55.02
C SER A 52 -4.08 5.83 -54.91
N ALA A 53 -3.94 6.54 -53.79
CA ALA A 53 -2.66 7.10 -53.39
C ALA A 53 -2.36 6.58 -51.99
N ASP A 54 -2.07 5.27 -51.89
CA ASP A 54 -1.07 4.90 -50.90
C ASP A 54 0.17 5.77 -51.22
N PRO A 55 0.68 6.55 -50.27
CA PRO A 55 1.81 7.43 -50.53
C PRO A 55 2.95 6.62 -51.13
N ALA A 56 3.63 7.18 -52.13
CA ALA A 56 4.75 6.52 -52.77
C ALA A 56 5.76 6.09 -51.69
N ILE A 57 6.03 4.80 -51.58
CA ILE A 57 7.00 4.27 -50.63
C ILE A 57 8.37 4.78 -51.07
N GLU A 58 8.93 5.73 -50.32
CA GLU A 58 10.29 6.18 -50.50
C GLU A 58 11.23 5.12 -49.92
N TYR A 59 11.94 4.42 -50.80
CA TYR A 59 12.88 3.38 -50.40
C TYR A 59 14.24 4.01 -50.09
N SER A 60 14.73 3.78 -48.87
CA SER A 60 16.08 4.17 -48.48
C SER A 60 17.12 3.30 -49.20
N ASP A 61 18.15 3.93 -49.76
CA ASP A 61 19.27 3.23 -50.40
C ASP A 61 20.30 2.83 -49.33
N PHE A 62 20.19 1.59 -48.86
CA PHE A 62 21.07 1.03 -47.83
C PHE A 62 22.27 0.31 -48.45
N ASP A 63 23.45 0.49 -47.83
CA ASP A 63 24.62 -0.30 -48.19
C ASP A 63 24.40 -1.82 -47.95
N PRO A 64 25.11 -2.71 -48.67
CA PRO A 64 24.90 -4.15 -48.54
C PRO A 64 25.04 -4.70 -47.12
N GLU A 65 25.89 -4.13 -46.27
CA GLU A 65 26.06 -4.58 -44.88
C GLU A 65 24.84 -4.19 -44.04
N THR A 66 24.34 -2.97 -44.21
CA THR A 66 23.11 -2.49 -43.56
C THR A 66 21.92 -3.34 -43.98
N MET A 67 21.76 -3.63 -45.27
CA MET A 67 20.68 -4.48 -45.78
C MET A 67 20.78 -5.91 -45.23
N TYR A 68 21.99 -6.48 -45.19
CA TYR A 68 22.23 -7.80 -44.60
C TYR A 68 21.85 -7.84 -43.10
N ALA A 69 22.21 -6.80 -42.34
CA ALA A 69 21.89 -6.71 -40.92
C ALA A 69 20.38 -6.58 -40.66
N LEU A 70 19.66 -5.75 -41.44
CA LEU A 70 18.21 -5.60 -41.32
C LEU A 70 17.47 -6.90 -41.70
N LEU A 71 17.87 -7.57 -42.79
CA LEU A 71 17.30 -8.88 -43.16
C LEU A 71 17.58 -9.95 -42.11
N THR A 72 18.78 -9.93 -41.52
CA THR A 72 19.12 -10.82 -40.40
C THR A 72 18.19 -10.58 -39.21
N ALA A 73 17.88 -9.31 -38.90
CA ALA A 73 16.95 -8.94 -37.84
C ALA A 73 15.52 -9.45 -38.13
N GLU A 74 15.02 -9.31 -39.36
CA GLU A 74 13.68 -9.77 -39.74
C GLU A 74 13.53 -11.29 -39.67
N ILE A 75 14.52 -12.03 -40.18
CA ILE A 75 14.54 -13.51 -40.10
C ILE A 75 14.64 -13.97 -38.65
N ALA A 76 15.42 -13.27 -37.82
CA ALA A 76 15.50 -13.55 -36.39
C ALA A 76 14.16 -13.32 -35.70
N ALA A 77 13.46 -12.24 -36.02
CA ALA A 77 12.15 -11.92 -35.46
C ALA A 77 11.11 -13.02 -35.79
N GLN A 78 11.07 -13.47 -37.05
CA GLN A 78 10.21 -14.58 -37.48
C GLN A 78 10.49 -15.89 -36.73
N ARG A 79 11.73 -16.08 -36.27
CA ARG A 79 12.16 -17.25 -35.49
C ARG A 79 12.06 -17.04 -33.97
N GLY A 80 11.45 -15.94 -33.52
CA GLY A 80 11.33 -15.60 -32.10
C GLY A 80 12.64 -15.19 -31.42
N ARG A 81 13.70 -14.90 -32.19
CA ARG A 81 15.01 -14.48 -31.69
C ARG A 81 15.10 -12.96 -31.56
N TYR A 82 14.40 -12.45 -30.56
CA TYR A 82 14.27 -11.01 -30.32
C TYR A 82 15.54 -10.34 -29.80
N ASP A 83 16.44 -11.11 -29.19
CA ASP A 83 17.78 -10.69 -28.80
C ASP A 83 18.61 -10.23 -30.01
N ILE A 84 18.63 -11.04 -31.07
CA ILE A 84 19.33 -10.74 -32.32
C ILE A 84 18.60 -9.63 -33.08
N THR A 85 17.27 -9.68 -33.08
CA THR A 85 16.41 -8.70 -33.76
C THR A 85 16.70 -7.28 -33.25
N LEU A 86 16.55 -7.08 -31.94
CA LEU A 86 16.69 -5.76 -31.34
C LEU A 86 18.12 -5.22 -31.50
N LEU A 87 19.14 -6.06 -31.31
CA LEU A 87 20.54 -5.65 -31.45
C LEU A 87 20.83 -5.08 -32.85
N ASN A 88 20.46 -5.80 -33.90
CA ASN A 88 20.69 -5.36 -35.28
C ASN A 88 19.91 -4.09 -35.59
N TYR A 89 18.64 -4.00 -35.18
CA TYR A 89 17.83 -2.80 -35.39
C TYR A 89 18.39 -1.57 -34.67
N VAL A 90 18.82 -1.69 -33.42
CA VAL A 90 19.41 -0.57 -32.67
C VAL A 90 20.71 -0.10 -33.31
N GLN A 91 21.56 -1.03 -33.74
CA GLN A 91 22.81 -0.71 -34.43
C GLN A 91 22.54 0.01 -35.75
N GLN A 92 21.62 -0.50 -36.57
CA GLN A 92 21.32 0.12 -37.87
C GLN A 92 20.60 1.46 -37.70
N ALA A 93 19.64 1.59 -36.78
CA ALA A 93 19.03 2.89 -36.47
C ALA A 93 20.07 3.95 -36.09
N THR A 94 21.06 3.57 -35.27
CA THR A 94 22.14 4.49 -34.86
C THR A 94 23.10 4.82 -36.01
N LYS A 95 23.42 3.82 -36.87
CA LYS A 95 24.36 3.97 -38.00
C LYS A 95 23.76 4.79 -39.14
N THR A 96 22.56 4.43 -39.57
CA THR A 96 21.93 5.02 -40.77
C THR A 96 21.21 6.32 -40.45
N LYS A 97 20.75 6.48 -39.20
CA LYS A 97 19.83 7.55 -38.79
C LYS A 97 18.59 7.61 -39.70
N ASP A 98 18.18 6.46 -40.24
CA ASP A 98 16.98 6.34 -41.05
C ASP A 98 15.74 6.32 -40.16
N ILE A 99 14.73 7.12 -40.53
CA ILE A 99 13.54 7.31 -39.70
C ILE A 99 12.68 6.06 -39.59
N ALA A 100 12.51 5.31 -40.68
CA ALA A 100 11.68 4.11 -40.71
C ALA A 100 12.33 2.99 -39.91
N VAL A 101 13.64 2.81 -40.07
CA VAL A 101 14.44 1.84 -39.28
C VAL A 101 14.37 2.20 -37.79
N THR A 102 14.52 3.48 -37.44
CA THR A 102 14.49 3.94 -36.05
C THR A 102 13.11 3.74 -35.41
N LYS A 103 12.02 4.12 -36.09
CA LYS A 103 10.64 3.92 -35.60
C LYS A 103 10.33 2.42 -35.44
N ARG A 104 10.79 1.56 -36.37
CA ARG A 104 10.64 0.10 -36.25
C ARG A 104 11.43 -0.46 -35.08
N ALA A 105 12.69 -0.08 -34.93
CA ALA A 105 13.54 -0.46 -33.80
C ALA A 105 12.89 -0.07 -32.47
N PHE A 106 12.31 1.13 -32.41
CA PHE A 106 11.69 1.65 -31.19
C PHE A 106 10.46 0.83 -30.76
N ARG A 107 9.57 0.49 -31.71
CA ARG A 107 8.41 -0.38 -31.45
C ARG A 107 8.82 -1.76 -30.94
N ILE A 108 9.87 -2.34 -31.50
CA ILE A 108 10.43 -3.62 -31.03
C ILE A 108 10.94 -3.46 -29.59
N ALA A 109 11.68 -2.40 -29.29
CA ALA A 109 12.15 -2.12 -27.93
C ALA A 109 11.01 -1.90 -26.94
N GLN A 110 9.89 -1.30 -27.36
CA GLN A 110 8.67 -1.17 -26.55
C GLN A 110 8.03 -2.51 -26.22
N TYR A 111 7.80 -3.35 -27.24
CA TYR A 111 7.24 -4.68 -27.07
C TYR A 111 8.06 -5.54 -26.10
N LEU A 112 9.39 -5.47 -26.22
CA LEU A 112 10.33 -6.21 -25.37
C LEU A 112 10.59 -5.55 -24.01
N LYS A 113 9.98 -4.38 -23.74
CA LYS A 113 10.22 -3.58 -22.52
C LYS A 113 11.71 -3.28 -22.28
N ALA A 114 12.48 -3.10 -23.34
CA ALA A 114 13.93 -2.91 -23.30
C ALA A 114 14.30 -1.44 -23.03
N SER A 115 14.28 -1.02 -21.75
CA SER A 115 14.45 0.39 -21.32
C SER A 115 15.70 1.08 -21.87
N ASN A 116 16.85 0.40 -21.93
CA ASN A 116 18.10 0.98 -22.44
C ASN A 116 18.04 1.24 -23.95
N ALA A 117 17.45 0.30 -24.71
CA ALA A 117 17.28 0.46 -26.16
C ALA A 117 16.26 1.56 -26.46
N GLN A 118 15.16 1.65 -25.70
CA GLN A 118 14.19 2.73 -25.79
C GLN A 118 14.86 4.10 -25.58
N LEU A 119 15.68 4.25 -24.53
CA LEU A 119 16.43 5.48 -24.30
C LEU A 119 17.34 5.82 -25.48
N GLN A 120 18.16 4.87 -25.95
CA GLN A 120 19.08 5.12 -27.06
C GLN A 120 18.32 5.54 -28.34
N LEU A 121 17.28 4.81 -28.71
CA LEU A 121 16.51 5.05 -29.93
C LEU A 121 15.70 6.35 -29.85
N SER A 122 15.19 6.73 -28.67
CA SER A 122 14.50 8.01 -28.49
C SER A 122 15.40 9.21 -28.77
N LYS A 123 16.69 9.13 -28.39
CA LYS A 123 17.69 10.17 -28.72
C LYS A 123 17.93 10.24 -30.22
N VAL A 124 18.14 9.08 -30.86
CA VAL A 124 18.36 9.01 -32.31
C VAL A 124 17.17 9.61 -33.04
N LEU A 125 15.95 9.31 -32.60
CA LEU A 125 14.73 9.88 -33.18
C LEU A 125 14.69 11.40 -33.06
N ALA A 126 14.98 11.96 -31.87
CA ALA A 126 15.03 13.40 -31.65
C ALA A 126 16.21 14.10 -32.37
N GLU A 127 17.28 13.36 -32.71
CA GLU A 127 18.37 13.86 -33.55
C GLU A 127 17.97 13.92 -35.04
N ILE A 128 17.18 12.94 -35.52
CA ILE A 128 16.70 12.87 -36.91
C ILE A 128 15.61 13.92 -37.14
N GLU A 129 14.66 14.02 -36.21
CA GLU A 129 13.50 14.90 -36.28
C GLU A 129 13.56 15.96 -35.16
N PRO A 130 14.50 16.93 -35.21
CA PRO A 130 14.74 17.86 -34.10
C PRO A 130 13.55 18.74 -33.76
N ASN A 131 12.68 19.06 -34.72
CA ASN A 131 11.50 19.91 -34.53
C ASN A 131 10.21 19.09 -34.34
N ASP A 132 10.31 17.76 -34.26
CA ASP A 132 9.15 16.92 -34.00
C ASP A 132 8.88 16.84 -32.50
N ILE A 133 7.69 17.25 -32.08
CA ILE A 133 7.31 17.31 -30.66
C ILE A 133 7.30 15.89 -30.07
N GLU A 134 6.75 14.90 -30.78
CA GLU A 134 6.63 13.52 -30.30
C GLU A 134 8.01 12.88 -30.07
N ALA A 135 8.96 13.07 -31.00
CA ALA A 135 10.34 12.62 -30.87
C ALA A 135 11.03 13.20 -29.63
N ASN A 136 10.88 14.52 -29.39
CA ASN A 136 11.44 15.16 -28.21
C ASN A 136 10.74 14.72 -26.92
N GLN A 137 9.42 14.51 -26.92
CA GLN A 137 8.66 13.99 -25.76
C GLN A 137 9.16 12.59 -25.38
N LEU A 138 9.39 11.74 -26.38
CA LEU A 138 9.92 10.40 -26.19
C LEU A 138 11.31 10.42 -25.55
N ALA A 139 12.19 11.30 -26.06
CA ALA A 139 13.52 11.49 -25.50
C ALA A 139 13.45 11.99 -24.06
N ALA A 140 12.64 13.03 -23.78
CA ALA A 140 12.42 13.56 -22.44
C ALA A 140 11.94 12.48 -21.46
N PHE A 141 10.90 11.72 -21.83
CA PHE A 141 10.33 10.66 -21.01
C PHE A 141 11.35 9.57 -20.66
N HIS A 142 12.06 9.05 -21.67
CA HIS A 142 13.03 7.99 -21.43
C HIS A 142 14.26 8.48 -20.65
N HIS A 143 14.67 9.73 -20.83
CA HIS A 143 15.71 10.34 -20.00
C HIS A 143 15.28 10.46 -18.54
N ALA A 144 14.07 10.97 -18.27
CA ALA A 144 13.52 11.10 -16.93
C ALA A 144 13.40 9.74 -16.23
N ARG A 145 12.86 8.73 -16.91
CA ARG A 145 12.74 7.35 -16.37
C ARG A 145 14.09 6.71 -16.03
N ASN A 146 15.15 7.11 -16.72
CA ASN A 146 16.52 6.68 -16.45
C ASN A 146 17.28 7.63 -15.52
N LYS A 147 16.56 8.50 -14.77
CA LYS A 147 17.10 9.47 -13.81
C LYS A 147 18.09 10.49 -14.41
N LYS A 148 18.04 10.69 -15.73
CA LYS A 148 18.86 11.67 -16.46
C LYS A 148 18.09 12.97 -16.61
N TYR A 149 17.77 13.60 -15.49
CA TYR A 149 16.84 14.74 -15.42
C TYR A 149 17.30 15.96 -16.22
N GLU A 150 18.59 16.28 -16.23
CA GLU A 150 19.11 17.44 -16.95
C GLU A 150 18.97 17.29 -18.47
N ALA A 151 19.27 16.10 -18.99
CA ALA A 151 19.02 15.80 -20.40
C ALA A 151 17.53 15.77 -20.73
N ALA A 152 16.68 15.26 -19.82
CA ALA A 152 15.23 15.32 -20.00
C ALA A 152 14.74 16.79 -20.10
N MET A 153 15.26 17.64 -19.22
CA MET A 153 14.94 19.07 -19.17
C MET A 153 15.30 19.79 -20.47
N GLY A 154 16.44 19.46 -21.07
CA GLY A 154 16.84 20.03 -22.36
C GLY A 154 15.85 19.70 -23.49
N TYR A 155 15.33 18.46 -23.54
CA TYR A 155 14.28 18.10 -24.50
C TYR A 155 12.94 18.76 -24.18
N MET A 156 12.56 18.83 -22.90
CA MET A 156 11.33 19.51 -22.46
C MET A 156 11.33 20.98 -22.84
N GLU A 157 12.44 21.67 -22.61
CA GLU A 157 12.58 23.07 -22.99
C GLU A 157 12.48 23.27 -24.51
N LYS A 158 13.09 22.38 -25.29
CA LYS A 158 12.94 22.43 -26.74
C LYS A 158 11.49 22.25 -27.18
N ILE A 159 10.72 21.40 -26.50
CA ILE A 159 9.28 21.26 -26.77
C ILE A 159 8.53 22.57 -26.47
N ILE A 160 8.88 23.26 -25.38
CA ILE A 160 8.32 24.58 -25.04
C ILE A 160 8.64 25.61 -26.14
N GLU A 161 9.88 25.64 -26.63
CA GLU A 161 10.29 26.52 -27.75
C GLU A 161 9.54 26.22 -29.06
N LEU A 162 9.09 24.98 -29.23
CA LEU A 162 8.25 24.55 -30.35
C LEU A 162 6.74 24.75 -30.08
N GLU A 163 6.37 25.42 -28.99
CA GLU A 163 4.99 25.63 -28.54
C GLU A 163 4.19 24.31 -28.33
N GLY A 164 4.91 23.24 -27.99
CA GLY A 164 4.33 21.93 -27.69
C GLY A 164 4.11 21.68 -26.19
N ASP A 165 3.38 20.61 -25.88
CA ASP A 165 3.21 20.13 -24.51
C ASP A 165 4.44 19.31 -24.06
N ALA A 166 5.20 19.87 -23.14
CA ALA A 166 6.42 19.25 -22.61
C ALA A 166 6.15 18.25 -21.46
N ASP A 167 4.91 18.13 -20.98
CA ASP A 167 4.50 17.21 -19.89
C ASP A 167 5.36 17.40 -18.62
N LEU A 168 5.65 18.67 -18.32
CA LEU A 168 6.44 19.10 -17.15
C LEU A 168 5.77 18.66 -15.85
N GLU A 169 4.44 18.76 -15.78
CA GLU A 169 3.70 18.43 -14.56
C GLU A 169 3.93 17.00 -14.10
N ARG A 170 4.03 16.05 -15.04
CA ARG A 170 4.22 14.64 -14.68
C ARG A 170 5.58 14.41 -14.02
N LEU A 171 6.64 15.03 -14.53
CA LEU A 171 7.96 14.92 -13.91
C LEU A 171 7.99 15.63 -12.55
N ALA A 172 7.38 16.82 -12.46
CA ALA A 172 7.23 17.54 -11.20
C ALA A 172 6.45 16.73 -10.15
N ALA A 173 5.34 16.09 -10.51
CA ALA A 173 4.53 15.28 -9.62
C ALA A 173 5.29 14.07 -9.04
N HIS A 174 6.24 13.49 -9.79
CA HIS A 174 7.06 12.37 -9.31
C HIS A 174 8.07 12.77 -8.22
N SER A 175 8.42 14.06 -8.09
CA SER A 175 9.42 14.53 -7.12
C SER A 175 9.17 14.08 -5.68
N LYS A 176 7.90 13.97 -5.24
CA LYS A 176 7.53 13.50 -3.90
C LYS A 176 8.08 12.10 -3.56
N THR A 177 8.29 11.26 -4.57
CA THR A 177 8.75 9.87 -4.40
C THR A 177 10.27 9.70 -4.57
N LEU A 178 10.98 10.76 -4.94
CA LEU A 178 12.42 10.72 -5.19
C LEU A 178 13.23 10.89 -3.89
N SER A 179 14.51 10.55 -3.95
CA SER A 179 15.45 10.88 -2.86
C SER A 179 15.61 12.40 -2.70
N LYS A 180 16.04 12.85 -1.51
CA LYS A 180 16.29 14.28 -1.25
C LYS A 180 17.28 14.91 -2.24
N GLU A 181 18.32 14.17 -2.63
CA GLU A 181 19.31 14.65 -3.62
C GLU A 181 18.68 14.85 -5.01
N GLU A 182 17.84 13.91 -5.44
CA GLU A 182 17.13 14.00 -6.72
C GLU A 182 16.08 15.12 -6.71
N GLN A 183 15.41 15.32 -5.58
CA GLN A 183 14.48 16.43 -5.36
C GLN A 183 15.16 17.79 -5.53
N GLU A 184 16.31 18.00 -4.87
CA GLU A 184 17.11 19.22 -5.00
C GLU A 184 17.60 19.42 -6.44
N THR A 185 18.00 18.35 -7.12
CA THR A 185 18.41 18.40 -8.53
C THR A 185 17.27 18.90 -9.41
N LEU A 186 16.06 18.34 -9.25
CA LEU A 186 14.89 18.80 -10.01
C LEU A 186 14.50 20.24 -9.67
N LEU A 187 14.52 20.63 -8.40
CA LEU A 187 14.21 22.00 -7.98
C LEU A 187 15.13 23.01 -8.69
N ASN A 188 16.43 22.75 -8.75
CA ASN A 188 17.40 23.59 -9.45
C ASN A 188 17.16 23.67 -10.96
N LEU A 189 16.83 22.54 -11.59
CA LEU A 189 16.53 22.48 -13.03
C LEU A 189 15.26 23.28 -13.38
N TYR A 190 14.18 23.12 -12.60
CA TYR A 190 12.94 23.86 -12.82
C TYR A 190 13.08 25.34 -12.50
N THR A 191 13.87 25.70 -11.49
CA THR A 191 14.18 27.11 -11.17
C THR A 191 14.92 27.77 -12.34
N SER A 192 15.90 27.07 -12.93
CA SER A 192 16.64 27.56 -14.11
C SER A 192 15.76 27.65 -15.36
N LEU A 193 14.80 26.73 -15.51
CA LEU A 193 13.81 26.78 -16.60
C LEU A 193 12.87 27.99 -16.42
N TYR A 194 12.37 28.23 -15.20
CA TYR A 194 11.52 29.37 -14.89
C TYR A 194 12.21 30.72 -15.15
N GLN A 195 13.49 30.86 -14.85
CA GLN A 195 14.24 32.09 -15.15
C GLN A 195 14.30 32.42 -16.65
N ARG A 196 14.27 31.38 -17.51
CA ARG A 196 14.33 31.53 -18.97
C ARG A 196 12.95 31.66 -19.61
N HIS A 197 11.94 31.01 -19.00
CA HIS A 197 10.55 31.01 -19.45
C HIS A 197 9.60 31.52 -18.35
N PRO A 198 9.75 32.75 -17.82
CA PRO A 198 9.04 33.22 -16.62
C PRO A 198 7.53 33.42 -16.84
N ASN A 199 7.06 33.40 -18.09
CA ASN A 199 5.67 33.59 -18.46
C ASN A 199 4.95 32.31 -18.89
N ASN A 200 5.66 31.17 -18.92
CA ASN A 200 5.07 29.88 -19.28
C ASN A 200 4.34 29.29 -18.06
N LYS A 201 3.04 29.06 -18.21
CA LYS A 201 2.17 28.58 -17.12
C LYS A 201 2.54 27.19 -16.60
N ASP A 202 2.93 26.27 -17.48
CA ASP A 202 3.27 24.89 -17.14
C ASP A 202 4.59 24.85 -16.36
N VAL A 203 5.53 25.74 -16.70
CA VAL A 203 6.77 25.95 -15.94
C VAL A 203 6.50 26.51 -14.55
N ILE A 204 5.69 27.57 -14.44
CA ILE A 204 5.33 28.18 -13.15
C ILE A 204 4.65 27.15 -12.24
N TYR A 205 3.63 26.47 -12.76
CA TYR A 205 2.89 25.45 -12.02
C TYR A 205 3.79 24.29 -11.59
N SER A 206 4.60 23.75 -12.50
CA SER A 206 5.47 22.62 -12.21
C SER A 206 6.57 22.95 -11.20
N LEU A 207 7.12 24.17 -11.24
CA LEU A 207 8.06 24.64 -10.22
C LEU A 207 7.38 24.73 -8.84
N ALA A 208 6.17 25.28 -8.76
CA ALA A 208 5.42 25.34 -7.51
C ALA A 208 5.09 23.95 -6.95
N VAL A 209 4.78 22.96 -7.81
CA VAL A 209 4.60 21.56 -7.40
C VAL A 209 5.88 20.98 -6.78
N ILE A 210 7.05 21.25 -7.36
CA ILE A 210 8.31 20.75 -6.81
C ILE A 210 8.64 21.45 -5.50
N GLN A 211 8.51 22.77 -5.44
CA GLN A 211 8.70 23.54 -4.20
C GLN A 211 7.83 23.02 -3.07
N LYS A 212 6.55 22.72 -3.35
CA LYS A 212 5.66 22.05 -2.39
C LYS A 212 6.22 20.70 -1.93
N ASN A 213 6.58 19.83 -2.86
CA ASN A 213 7.05 18.48 -2.56
C ASN A 213 8.40 18.45 -1.83
N THR A 214 9.21 19.50 -1.94
CA THR A 214 10.49 19.66 -1.22
C THR A 214 10.37 20.46 0.08
N GLY A 215 9.16 20.90 0.46
CA GLY A 215 8.89 21.61 1.71
C GLY A 215 9.09 23.13 1.66
N HIS A 216 9.31 23.70 0.47
CA HIS A 216 9.42 25.15 0.23
C HIS A 216 8.03 25.77 -0.04
N THR A 217 7.09 25.57 0.89
CA THR A 217 5.67 25.94 0.70
C THR A 217 5.46 27.44 0.45
N ASP A 218 6.15 28.31 1.18
CA ASP A 218 6.02 29.77 1.01
C ASP A 218 6.51 30.24 -0.38
N GLU A 219 7.60 29.64 -0.86
CA GLU A 219 8.10 29.90 -2.21
C GLU A 219 7.14 29.40 -3.27
N ALA A 220 6.53 28.22 -3.06
CA ALA A 220 5.52 27.68 -3.97
C ALA A 220 4.32 28.64 -4.12
N VAL A 221 3.84 29.23 -3.03
CA VAL A 221 2.76 30.23 -3.06
C VAL A 221 3.20 31.48 -3.84
N ALA A 222 4.41 31.98 -3.59
CA ALA A 222 4.94 33.15 -4.29
C ALA A 222 5.12 32.91 -5.79
N THR A 223 5.60 31.72 -6.18
CA THR A 223 5.74 31.28 -7.58
C THR A 223 4.39 31.19 -8.28
N LEU A 224 3.36 30.66 -7.60
CA LEU A 224 2.05 30.40 -8.18
C LEU A 224 1.16 31.64 -8.30
N ALA A 225 1.30 32.60 -7.38
CA ALA A 225 0.50 33.82 -7.31
C ALA A 225 0.35 34.59 -8.66
N PRO A 226 1.43 34.88 -9.42
CA PRO A 226 1.29 35.59 -10.70
C PRO A 226 0.49 34.80 -11.73
N LEU A 227 0.53 33.47 -11.70
CA LEU A 227 -0.23 32.63 -12.62
C LEU A 227 -1.73 32.71 -12.34
N LEU A 228 -2.14 32.66 -11.07
CA LEU A 228 -3.55 32.78 -10.68
C LEU A 228 -4.16 34.14 -11.03
N VAL A 229 -3.35 35.21 -11.01
CA VAL A 229 -3.81 36.55 -11.43
C VAL A 229 -3.97 36.65 -12.95
N LYS A 230 -3.04 36.06 -13.71
CA LYS A 230 -3.02 36.15 -15.17
C LYS A 230 -3.99 35.17 -15.84
N GLU A 231 -4.12 33.97 -15.27
CA GLU A 231 -4.94 32.87 -15.76
C GLU A 231 -5.82 32.33 -14.62
N PRO A 232 -6.84 33.09 -14.18
CA PRO A 232 -7.71 32.69 -13.07
C PRO A 232 -8.52 31.42 -13.35
N GLU A 233 -8.65 31.02 -14.61
CA GLU A 233 -9.35 29.77 -15.01
C GLU A 233 -8.42 28.54 -15.04
N PHE A 234 -7.14 28.68 -14.68
CA PHE A 234 -6.20 27.57 -14.67
C PHE A 234 -6.39 26.68 -13.44
N GLN A 235 -7.37 25.77 -13.54
CA GLN A 235 -7.84 24.90 -12.47
C GLN A 235 -6.74 24.08 -11.74
N PRO A 236 -5.67 23.58 -12.40
CA PRO A 236 -4.56 22.93 -11.69
C PRO A 236 -3.90 23.84 -10.65
N ALA A 237 -3.67 25.12 -10.97
CA ALA A 237 -3.12 26.08 -10.01
C ALA A 237 -4.05 26.36 -8.85
N ILE A 238 -5.37 26.42 -9.09
CA ILE A 238 -6.36 26.59 -8.01
C ILE A 238 -6.26 25.43 -6.99
N LEU A 239 -6.24 24.18 -7.49
CA LEU A 239 -6.09 23.00 -6.63
C LEU A 239 -4.78 23.01 -5.85
N LEU A 240 -3.69 23.41 -6.51
CA LEU A 240 -2.38 23.52 -5.87
C LEU A 240 -2.39 24.60 -4.78
N GLN A 241 -2.96 25.76 -5.05
CA GLN A 241 -3.07 26.87 -4.10
C GLN A 241 -3.85 26.48 -2.85
N ALA A 242 -5.00 25.82 -3.00
CA ALA A 242 -5.76 25.30 -1.87
C ALA A 242 -4.94 24.32 -1.02
N GLY A 243 -4.21 23.41 -1.69
CA GLY A 243 -3.29 22.50 -1.01
C GLY A 243 -2.13 23.20 -0.30
N LEU A 244 -1.61 24.30 -0.86
CA LEU A 244 -0.54 25.09 -0.24
C LEU A 244 -1.05 25.85 1.00
N LEU A 245 -2.26 26.41 0.95
CA LEU A 245 -2.90 27.04 2.11
C LEU A 245 -3.10 26.02 3.24
N TYR A 246 -3.54 24.81 2.90
CA TYR A 246 -3.65 23.71 3.86
C TYR A 246 -2.28 23.36 4.49
N ASP A 247 -1.23 23.21 3.68
CA ASP A 247 0.13 22.90 4.16
C ASP A 247 0.72 24.03 5.04
N GLN A 248 0.29 25.29 4.83
CA GLN A 248 0.61 26.43 5.69
C GLN A 248 -0.21 26.48 7.00
N GLN A 249 -1.02 25.46 7.29
CA GLN A 249 -1.94 25.40 8.43
C GLN A 249 -3.04 26.49 8.38
N LYS A 250 -3.35 26.99 7.18
CA LYS A 250 -4.40 28.00 6.95
C LYS A 250 -5.67 27.33 6.45
N LEU A 251 -6.21 26.41 7.27
CA LEU A 251 -7.35 25.58 6.89
C LEU A 251 -8.58 26.43 6.51
N SER A 252 -8.93 27.43 7.31
CA SER A 252 -10.09 28.30 7.02
C SER A 252 -9.92 29.09 5.72
N GLU A 253 -8.73 29.65 5.45
CA GLU A 253 -8.45 30.34 4.18
C GLU A 253 -8.56 29.37 2.99
N ALA A 254 -8.13 28.12 3.15
CA ALA A 254 -8.22 27.11 2.10
C ALA A 254 -9.68 26.69 1.81
N ILE A 255 -10.51 26.61 2.84
CA ILE A 255 -11.94 26.29 2.74
C ILE A 255 -12.69 27.44 2.04
N GLU A 256 -12.52 28.68 2.52
CA GLU A 256 -13.13 29.86 1.89
C GLU A 256 -12.71 30.00 0.42
N TYR A 257 -11.43 29.77 0.13
CA TYR A 257 -10.92 29.78 -1.24
C TYR A 257 -11.58 28.70 -2.08
N LEU A 258 -11.66 27.45 -1.61
CA LEU A 258 -12.26 26.38 -2.40
C LEU A 258 -13.78 26.50 -2.54
N GLU A 259 -14.49 27.03 -1.54
CA GLU A 259 -15.92 27.31 -1.64
C GLU A 259 -16.20 28.17 -2.89
N GLU A 260 -15.56 29.34 -2.98
CA GLU A 260 -15.68 30.25 -4.13
C GLU A 260 -15.31 29.56 -5.45
N GLN A 261 -14.20 28.80 -5.46
CA GLN A 261 -13.73 28.18 -6.70
C GLN A 261 -14.61 27.00 -7.13
N THR A 262 -15.25 26.28 -6.21
CA THR A 262 -16.20 25.21 -6.55
C THR A 262 -17.50 25.75 -7.14
N ASP A 263 -17.92 26.95 -6.74
CA ASP A 263 -19.05 27.66 -7.36
C ASP A 263 -18.72 28.11 -8.78
N ASN A 264 -17.49 28.58 -9.01
CA ASN A 264 -17.02 29.01 -10.33
C ASN A 264 -16.76 27.83 -11.29
N PHE A 265 -16.30 26.69 -10.77
CA PHE A 265 -15.94 25.50 -11.55
C PHE A 265 -16.69 24.25 -11.07
N PRO A 266 -18.03 24.22 -11.15
CA PRO A 266 -18.83 23.13 -10.60
C PRO A 266 -18.49 21.78 -11.24
N GLU A 267 -18.13 21.76 -12.53
CA GLU A 267 -17.77 20.53 -13.25
C GLU A 267 -16.40 19.95 -12.84
N ASN A 268 -15.59 20.69 -12.08
CA ASN A 268 -14.33 20.16 -11.56
C ASN A 268 -14.57 19.31 -10.30
N ARG A 269 -14.88 18.03 -10.52
CA ARG A 269 -15.04 17.03 -9.45
C ARG A 269 -13.88 17.00 -8.44
N LYS A 270 -12.63 17.15 -8.89
CA LYS A 270 -11.45 17.08 -8.00
C LYS A 270 -11.45 18.24 -7.01
N MET A 271 -11.91 19.41 -7.44
CA MET A 271 -12.02 20.61 -6.61
C MET A 271 -13.08 20.44 -5.54
N GLY A 272 -14.30 20.02 -5.92
CA GLY A 272 -15.35 19.73 -4.95
C GLY A 272 -14.97 18.61 -3.97
N THR A 273 -14.27 17.57 -4.45
CA THR A 273 -13.78 16.48 -3.58
C THR A 273 -12.76 16.99 -2.57
N LEU A 274 -11.85 17.89 -2.97
CA LEU A 274 -10.89 18.50 -2.05
C LEU A 274 -11.60 19.40 -1.05
N TYR A 275 -12.55 20.22 -1.50
CA TYR A 275 -13.37 21.08 -0.65
C TYR A 275 -14.08 20.27 0.45
N GLY A 276 -14.82 19.24 0.06
CA GLY A 276 -15.50 18.34 0.99
C GLY A 276 -14.55 17.68 1.99
N ARG A 277 -13.31 17.35 1.60
CA ARG A 277 -12.31 16.79 2.52
C ARG A 277 -11.82 17.82 3.53
N LEU A 278 -11.55 19.05 3.10
CA LEU A 278 -11.13 20.11 4.02
C LEU A 278 -12.21 20.43 5.05
N LEU A 279 -13.49 20.40 4.66
CA LEU A 279 -14.62 20.54 5.58
C LEU A 279 -14.65 19.42 6.64
N ILE A 280 -14.36 18.17 6.26
CA ILE A 280 -14.23 17.05 7.21
C ILE A 280 -13.09 17.31 8.20
N ASP A 281 -11.93 17.76 7.72
CA ASP A 281 -10.77 18.05 8.55
C ASP A 281 -11.07 19.20 9.55
N ASP A 282 -11.87 20.19 9.15
CA ASP A 282 -12.37 21.26 10.02
C ASP A 282 -13.57 20.86 10.89
N LYS A 283 -14.06 19.62 10.76
CA LYS A 283 -15.22 19.05 11.46
C LYS A 283 -16.56 19.70 11.11
N GLN A 284 -16.63 20.35 9.95
CA GLN A 284 -17.85 20.89 9.35
C GLN A 284 -18.59 19.77 8.59
N LEU A 285 -19.12 18.81 9.36
CA LEU A 285 -19.68 17.57 8.80
C LEU A 285 -21.00 17.79 8.05
N ASP A 286 -21.83 18.74 8.48
CA ASP A 286 -23.09 19.08 7.81
C ASP A 286 -22.82 19.63 6.41
N GLU A 287 -21.89 20.57 6.29
CA GLU A 287 -21.46 21.16 5.03
C GLU A 287 -20.76 20.12 4.15
N ALA A 288 -19.85 19.32 4.71
CA ALA A 288 -19.19 18.24 3.98
C ALA A 288 -20.21 17.24 3.42
N GLN A 289 -21.22 16.85 4.21
CA GLN A 289 -22.28 15.95 3.79
C GLN A 289 -23.06 16.53 2.61
N SER A 290 -23.39 17.83 2.66
CA SER A 290 -24.06 18.54 1.56
C SER A 290 -23.20 18.54 0.28
N VAL A 291 -21.90 18.84 0.40
CA VAL A 291 -20.96 18.85 -0.74
C VAL A 291 -20.85 17.47 -1.38
N PHE A 292 -20.68 16.40 -0.59
CA PHE A 292 -20.57 15.05 -1.15
C PHE A 292 -21.88 14.53 -1.72
N LYS A 293 -23.03 14.95 -1.17
CA LYS A 293 -24.34 14.66 -1.75
C LYS A 293 -24.46 15.24 -3.15
N ASP A 294 -24.19 16.53 -3.29
CA ASP A 294 -24.28 17.24 -4.56
C ASP A 294 -23.27 16.68 -5.58
N LEU A 295 -22.02 16.39 -5.16
CA LEU A 295 -21.04 15.73 -6.03
C LEU A 295 -21.52 14.35 -6.52
N MET A 296 -22.10 13.53 -5.63
CA MET A 296 -22.64 12.23 -5.99
C MET A 296 -23.81 12.35 -6.99
N GLU A 297 -24.66 13.37 -6.84
CA GLU A 297 -25.80 13.61 -7.74
C GLU A 297 -25.35 14.12 -9.12
N ARG A 298 -24.31 14.96 -9.18
CA ARG A 298 -23.75 15.50 -10.42
C ARG A 298 -22.89 14.51 -11.19
N PHE A 299 -22.14 13.66 -10.49
CA PHE A 299 -21.23 12.66 -11.08
C PHE A 299 -21.64 11.23 -10.70
N PRO A 300 -22.84 10.76 -11.09
CA PRO A 300 -23.40 9.48 -10.65
C PRO A 300 -22.58 8.26 -11.12
N GLU A 301 -21.75 8.40 -12.15
CA GLU A 301 -20.84 7.37 -12.67
C GLU A 301 -19.64 7.11 -11.75
N VAL A 302 -19.35 8.03 -10.82
CA VAL A 302 -18.21 7.94 -9.91
C VAL A 302 -18.66 7.37 -8.58
N ALA A 303 -18.69 6.03 -8.51
CA ALA A 303 -19.06 5.27 -7.31
C ALA A 303 -18.37 5.75 -6.02
N GLY A 304 -17.12 6.21 -6.12
CA GLY A 304 -16.35 6.70 -4.98
C GLY A 304 -16.93 7.94 -4.30
N LEU A 305 -17.72 8.76 -5.02
CA LEU A 305 -18.41 9.91 -4.43
C LEU A 305 -19.61 9.46 -3.59
N ARG A 306 -20.35 8.43 -4.04
CA ARG A 306 -21.41 7.81 -3.24
C ARG A 306 -20.83 7.20 -1.96
N LEU A 307 -19.69 6.50 -2.07
CA LEU A 307 -18.98 5.99 -0.89
C LEU A 307 -18.58 7.13 0.06
N SER A 308 -18.00 8.21 -0.47
CA SER A 308 -17.62 9.38 0.36
C SER A 308 -18.83 9.98 1.06
N TYR A 309 -19.96 10.15 0.35
CA TYR A 309 -21.21 10.63 0.93
C TYR A 309 -21.74 9.72 2.04
N ALA A 310 -21.71 8.40 1.83
CA ALA A 310 -22.13 7.41 2.83
C ALA A 310 -21.26 7.50 4.10
N LEU A 311 -19.94 7.62 3.95
CA LEU A 311 -18.99 7.72 5.06
C LEU A 311 -19.16 9.02 5.84
N VAL A 312 -19.33 10.15 5.15
CA VAL A 312 -19.55 11.44 5.81
C VAL A 312 -20.91 11.46 6.52
N SER A 313 -21.94 10.87 5.92
CA SER A 313 -23.26 10.71 6.58
C SER A 313 -23.14 9.88 7.86
N LEU A 314 -22.36 8.79 7.83
CA LEU A 314 -22.11 7.95 9.00
C LEU A 314 -21.38 8.72 10.11
N GLU A 315 -20.33 9.47 9.76
CA GLU A 315 -19.57 10.31 10.71
C GLU A 315 -20.46 11.43 11.28
N ASN A 316 -21.35 12.00 10.45
CA ASN A 316 -22.34 12.99 10.86
C ASN A 316 -23.54 12.38 11.62
N LYS A 317 -23.49 11.08 11.97
CA LYS A 317 -24.52 10.32 12.69
C LYS A 317 -25.86 10.20 11.95
N ASP A 318 -25.88 10.51 10.65
CA ASP A 318 -26.99 10.23 9.75
C ASP A 318 -26.88 8.79 9.22
N GLN A 319 -27.08 7.86 10.16
CA GLN A 319 -26.85 6.44 9.91
C GLN A 319 -27.84 5.86 8.90
N ASP A 320 -29.10 6.31 8.91
CA ASP A 320 -30.13 5.82 7.99
C ASP A 320 -29.76 6.13 6.53
N GLU A 321 -29.29 7.36 6.26
CA GLU A 321 -28.83 7.72 4.92
C GLU A 321 -27.54 6.97 4.56
N ALA A 322 -26.60 6.80 5.49
CA ALA A 322 -25.39 6.00 5.25
C ALA A 322 -25.73 4.56 4.83
N ILE A 323 -26.60 3.87 5.58
CA ILE A 323 -27.06 2.50 5.27
C ILE A 323 -27.67 2.44 3.87
N LYS A 324 -28.55 3.38 3.53
CA LYS A 324 -29.18 3.46 2.22
C LYS A 324 -28.14 3.59 1.10
N GLN A 325 -27.12 4.43 1.28
CA GLN A 325 -26.08 4.62 0.27
C GLN A 325 -25.14 3.42 0.14
N PHE A 326 -24.80 2.74 1.24
CA PHE A 326 -24.05 1.48 1.19
C PHE A 326 -24.84 0.38 0.46
N ASN A 327 -26.14 0.26 0.70
CA ASN A 327 -26.97 -0.71 -0.02
C ASN A 327 -27.04 -0.42 -1.52
N LEU A 328 -27.15 0.85 -1.92
CA LEU A 328 -27.09 1.23 -3.35
C LEU A 328 -25.74 0.89 -3.99
N LEU A 329 -24.63 0.99 -3.25
CA LEU A 329 -23.32 0.55 -3.70
C LEU A 329 -23.28 -0.97 -3.91
N LEU A 330 -23.83 -1.74 -2.95
CA LEU A 330 -23.97 -3.20 -3.06
C LEU A 330 -24.81 -3.61 -4.28
N ASP A 331 -25.98 -2.99 -4.47
CA ASP A 331 -26.88 -3.26 -5.60
C ASP A 331 -26.20 -3.03 -6.96
N SER A 332 -25.32 -2.02 -7.02
CA SER A 332 -24.52 -1.70 -8.21
C SER A 332 -23.23 -2.51 -8.37
N GLN A 333 -22.91 -3.38 -7.41
CA GLN A 333 -21.65 -4.15 -7.33
C GLN A 333 -20.39 -3.27 -7.33
N GLN A 334 -20.46 -2.09 -6.72
CA GLN A 334 -19.34 -1.15 -6.60
C GLN A 334 -18.99 -0.95 -5.13
N HIS A 335 -17.70 -0.86 -4.79
CA HIS A 335 -17.23 -0.68 -3.39
C HIS A 335 -17.89 -1.68 -2.42
N THR A 336 -18.01 -2.94 -2.85
CA THR A 336 -18.76 -3.96 -2.12
C THR A 336 -18.11 -4.31 -0.79
N ASN A 337 -16.78 -4.47 -0.77
CA ASN A 337 -16.01 -4.77 0.43
C ASN A 337 -16.12 -3.65 1.48
N GLU A 338 -15.98 -2.39 1.05
CA GLU A 338 -16.13 -1.23 1.91
C GLU A 338 -17.56 -1.15 2.47
N SER A 339 -18.57 -1.31 1.62
CA SER A 339 -19.97 -1.24 2.02
C SER A 339 -20.32 -2.33 3.04
N HIS A 340 -19.90 -3.58 2.80
CA HIS A 340 -20.06 -4.67 3.76
C HIS A 340 -19.33 -4.39 5.08
N PHE A 341 -18.10 -3.87 5.04
CA PHE A 341 -17.38 -3.53 6.28
C PHE A 341 -18.13 -2.48 7.13
N TYR A 342 -18.60 -1.38 6.52
CA TYR A 342 -19.29 -0.33 7.26
C TYR A 342 -20.68 -0.74 7.72
N LEU A 343 -21.44 -1.49 6.91
CA LEU A 343 -22.72 -2.08 7.34
C LEU A 343 -22.51 -3.07 8.50
N GLY A 344 -21.45 -3.89 8.45
CA GLY A 344 -21.05 -4.76 9.56
C GLY A 344 -20.76 -3.98 10.83
N ARG A 345 -20.01 -2.88 10.75
CA ARG A 345 -19.74 -2.00 11.90
C ARG A 345 -20.99 -1.35 12.47
N ILE A 346 -21.91 -0.94 11.62
CA ILE A 346 -23.19 -0.37 12.06
C ILE A 346 -24.00 -1.43 12.82
N ALA A 347 -24.18 -2.61 12.24
CA ALA A 347 -24.90 -3.72 12.88
C ALA A 347 -24.24 -4.15 14.21
N ASP A 348 -22.91 -4.19 14.25
CA ASP A 348 -22.10 -4.51 15.44
C ASP A 348 -22.36 -3.51 16.57
N ASN A 349 -22.31 -2.20 16.27
CA ASN A 349 -22.61 -1.15 17.25
C ASN A 349 -24.07 -1.19 17.75
N GLU A 350 -25.00 -1.66 16.91
CA GLU A 350 -26.41 -1.84 17.26
C GLU A 350 -26.69 -3.17 17.99
N ASN A 351 -25.66 -3.97 18.26
CA ASN A 351 -25.76 -5.33 18.83
C ASN A 351 -26.60 -6.30 17.98
N LYS A 352 -26.66 -6.07 16.67
CA LYS A 352 -27.25 -7.00 15.69
C LYS A 352 -26.18 -8.01 15.24
N THR A 353 -25.76 -8.86 16.17
CA THR A 353 -24.59 -9.75 16.02
C THR A 353 -24.64 -10.61 14.75
N GLU A 354 -25.78 -11.22 14.43
CA GLU A 354 -25.91 -12.10 13.26
C GLU A 354 -25.73 -11.34 11.94
N GLU A 355 -26.35 -10.16 11.83
CA GLU A 355 -26.22 -9.27 10.66
C GLU A 355 -24.78 -8.75 10.52
N ALA A 356 -24.15 -8.37 11.63
CA ALA A 356 -22.75 -7.94 11.66
C ALA A 356 -21.81 -9.04 11.14
N ILE A 357 -21.98 -10.28 11.62
CA ILE A 357 -21.19 -11.44 11.17
C ILE A 357 -21.37 -11.64 9.66
N GLN A 358 -22.61 -11.62 9.16
CA GLN A 358 -22.89 -11.79 7.73
C GLN A 358 -22.19 -10.73 6.87
N HIS A 359 -22.27 -9.46 7.27
CA HIS A 359 -21.62 -8.37 6.56
C HIS A 359 -20.09 -8.50 6.60
N TYR A 360 -19.50 -8.72 7.77
CA TYR A 360 -18.04 -8.87 7.88
C TYR A 360 -17.51 -10.08 7.09
N LEU A 361 -18.23 -11.21 7.06
CA LEU A 361 -17.86 -12.38 6.25
C LEU A 361 -18.03 -12.15 4.74
N SER A 362 -18.82 -11.17 4.33
CA SER A 362 -19.00 -10.78 2.92
C SER A 362 -17.89 -9.83 2.42
N VAL A 363 -16.97 -9.42 3.29
CA VAL A 363 -15.76 -8.70 2.89
C VAL A 363 -14.75 -9.75 2.39
N GLU A 364 -14.42 -9.73 1.11
CA GLU A 364 -13.59 -10.75 0.45
C GLU A 364 -12.15 -10.28 0.19
N SER A 365 -11.91 -8.97 0.12
CA SER A 365 -10.59 -8.39 -0.14
C SER A 365 -10.50 -6.92 0.28
N GLY A 366 -9.32 -6.31 0.07
CA GLY A 366 -9.09 -4.89 0.35
C GLY A 366 -8.60 -4.62 1.77
N THR A 367 -8.52 -3.33 2.12
CA THR A 367 -7.88 -2.86 3.35
C THR A 367 -8.58 -3.34 4.63
N HIS A 368 -9.89 -3.60 4.56
CA HIS A 368 -10.71 -4.01 5.71
C HIS A 368 -10.88 -5.53 5.85
N PHE A 369 -10.26 -6.33 4.98
CA PHE A 369 -10.50 -7.78 4.94
C PHE A 369 -10.11 -8.48 6.25
N TYR A 370 -8.86 -8.37 6.68
CA TYR A 370 -8.38 -9.04 7.90
C TYR A 370 -9.09 -8.55 9.17
N SER A 371 -9.39 -7.25 9.26
CA SER A 371 -10.15 -6.71 10.39
C SER A 371 -11.59 -7.24 10.42
N SER A 372 -12.21 -7.44 9.26
CA SER A 372 -13.55 -8.01 9.16
C SER A 372 -13.55 -9.48 9.56
N VAL A 373 -12.60 -10.27 9.05
CA VAL A 373 -12.43 -11.68 9.43
C VAL A 373 -12.19 -11.83 10.94
N SER A 374 -11.30 -11.01 11.52
CA SER A 374 -11.02 -11.01 12.95
C SER A 374 -12.26 -10.67 13.77
N ARG A 375 -12.99 -9.59 13.41
CA ARG A 375 -14.19 -9.19 14.13
C ARG A 375 -15.32 -10.22 14.01
N ALA A 376 -15.56 -10.76 12.81
CA ALA A 376 -16.54 -11.82 12.59
C ALA A 376 -16.22 -13.06 13.44
N SER A 377 -14.96 -13.51 13.45
CA SER A 377 -14.53 -14.69 14.21
C SER A 377 -14.73 -14.49 15.71
N PHE A 378 -14.45 -13.28 16.22
CA PHE A 378 -14.71 -12.92 17.61
C PHE A 378 -16.21 -12.93 17.95
N LEU A 379 -17.05 -12.29 17.14
CA LEU A 379 -18.51 -12.29 17.35
C LEU A 379 -19.10 -13.70 17.27
N MET A 380 -18.64 -14.53 16.33
CA MET A 380 -19.04 -15.93 16.24
C MET A 380 -18.67 -16.69 17.52
N ALA A 381 -17.47 -16.50 18.06
CA ALA A 381 -17.06 -17.17 19.29
C ALA A 381 -17.90 -16.73 20.51
N GLN A 382 -18.29 -15.46 20.60
CA GLN A 382 -19.19 -14.96 21.66
C GLN A 382 -20.58 -15.60 21.59
N GLU A 383 -21.07 -15.92 20.39
CA GLU A 383 -22.33 -16.66 20.17
C GLU A 383 -22.18 -18.19 20.35
N GLY A 384 -21.02 -18.66 20.83
CA GLY A 384 -20.74 -20.09 21.04
C GLY A 384 -20.38 -20.86 19.76
N LEU A 385 -20.11 -20.16 18.65
CA LEU A 385 -19.75 -20.72 17.34
C LEU A 385 -18.23 -20.71 17.12
N LEU A 386 -17.45 -20.96 18.17
CA LEU A 386 -15.98 -20.95 18.10
C LEU A 386 -15.46 -21.96 17.07
N ASN A 387 -16.01 -23.17 17.04
CA ASN A 387 -15.55 -24.21 16.11
C ASN A 387 -15.79 -23.82 14.65
N GLU A 388 -16.92 -23.18 14.35
CA GLU A 388 -17.24 -22.65 13.03
C GLU A 388 -16.28 -21.53 12.62
N ALA A 389 -15.93 -20.64 13.55
CA ALA A 389 -14.95 -19.58 13.31
C ALA A 389 -13.56 -20.15 12.98
N LEU A 390 -13.08 -21.11 13.78
CA LEU A 390 -11.79 -21.79 13.55
C LEU A 390 -11.80 -22.56 12.21
N THR A 391 -12.89 -23.24 11.88
CA THR A 391 -13.05 -23.93 10.58
C THR A 391 -13.03 -22.94 9.42
N GLY A 392 -13.61 -21.74 9.59
CA GLY A 392 -13.57 -20.66 8.60
C GLY A 392 -12.14 -20.18 8.35
N LEU A 393 -11.37 -19.93 9.42
CA LEU A 393 -9.96 -19.53 9.33
C LEU A 393 -9.09 -20.62 8.67
N GLU A 394 -9.35 -21.90 8.97
CA GLU A 394 -8.67 -23.01 8.30
C GLU A 394 -8.92 -23.03 6.79
N LYS A 395 -10.18 -22.85 6.36
CA LYS A 395 -10.52 -22.76 4.93
C LYS A 395 -9.82 -21.59 4.24
N LEU A 396 -9.72 -20.44 4.90
CA LEU A 396 -9.00 -19.28 4.38
C LEU A 396 -7.50 -19.57 4.20
N ARG A 397 -6.87 -20.25 5.16
CA ARG A 397 -5.47 -20.71 5.03
C ARG A 397 -5.28 -21.67 3.85
N GLN A 398 -6.21 -22.59 3.63
CA GLN A 398 -6.14 -23.53 2.51
C GLN A 398 -6.35 -22.84 1.15
N ALA A 399 -7.23 -21.83 1.10
CA ALA A 399 -7.53 -21.09 -0.12
C ALA A 399 -6.41 -20.11 -0.53
N ALA A 400 -5.72 -19.51 0.45
CA ALA A 400 -4.62 -18.57 0.24
C ALA A 400 -3.39 -18.93 1.11
N PRO A 401 -2.60 -19.95 0.70
CA PRO A 401 -1.43 -20.39 1.47
C PRO A 401 -0.36 -19.31 1.67
N ASP A 402 -0.25 -18.37 0.74
CA ASP A 402 0.66 -17.21 0.82
C ASP A 402 0.25 -16.20 1.91
N GLN A 403 -1.02 -16.22 2.32
CA GLN A 403 -1.57 -15.37 3.39
C GLN A 403 -1.84 -16.14 4.68
N ALA A 404 -1.49 -17.44 4.73
CA ALA A 404 -1.84 -18.31 5.84
C ALA A 404 -1.30 -17.81 7.19
N GLU A 405 -0.14 -17.14 7.20
CA GLU A 405 0.42 -16.48 8.38
C GLU A 405 -0.57 -15.50 9.03
N ASN A 406 -1.23 -14.65 8.25
CA ASN A 406 -2.17 -13.65 8.76
C ASN A 406 -3.38 -14.30 9.43
N PHE A 407 -3.91 -15.38 8.83
CA PHE A 407 -5.05 -16.10 9.41
C PHE A 407 -4.68 -16.92 10.65
N TRP A 408 -3.45 -17.43 10.75
CA TRP A 408 -2.94 -17.99 11.99
C TRP A 408 -2.87 -16.94 13.11
N LEU A 409 -2.37 -15.74 12.81
CA LEU A 409 -2.33 -14.65 13.80
C LEU A 409 -3.73 -14.25 14.27
N ILE A 410 -4.72 -14.20 13.37
CA ILE A 410 -6.12 -13.95 13.76
C ILE A 410 -6.64 -15.05 14.69
N GLU A 411 -6.39 -16.31 14.36
CA GLU A 411 -6.83 -17.45 15.17
C GLU A 411 -6.21 -17.43 16.57
N VAL A 412 -4.90 -17.22 16.64
CA VAL A 412 -4.17 -17.19 17.91
C VAL A 412 -4.65 -16.03 18.77
N ASN A 413 -4.79 -14.83 18.21
CA ASN A 413 -5.29 -13.67 18.96
C ASN A 413 -6.72 -13.91 19.46
N LEU A 414 -7.60 -14.50 18.64
CA LEU A 414 -8.95 -14.87 19.05
C LEU A 414 -8.93 -15.81 20.27
N LEU A 415 -8.13 -16.86 20.23
CA LEU A 415 -8.06 -17.85 21.31
C LEU A 415 -7.46 -17.26 22.59
N LEU A 416 -6.45 -16.38 22.47
CA LEU A 416 -5.88 -15.65 23.60
C LEU A 416 -6.88 -14.69 24.23
N ASP A 417 -7.65 -13.95 23.43
CA ASP A 417 -8.69 -13.03 23.92
C ASP A 417 -9.81 -13.77 24.68
N LEU A 418 -10.13 -14.99 24.23
CA LEU A 418 -11.09 -15.89 24.89
C LEU A 418 -10.48 -16.64 26.09
N LYS A 419 -9.18 -16.49 26.35
CA LYS A 419 -8.43 -17.21 27.40
C LYS A 419 -8.42 -18.73 27.22
N GLU A 420 -8.54 -19.19 25.99
CA GLU A 420 -8.45 -20.60 25.58
C GLU A 420 -6.98 -21.00 25.37
N ASP A 421 -6.18 -20.92 26.44
CA ASP A 421 -4.72 -21.05 26.40
C ASP A 421 -4.24 -22.37 25.77
N ASP A 422 -4.90 -23.49 26.06
CA ASP A 422 -4.53 -24.80 25.53
C ASP A 422 -4.77 -24.89 24.01
N LEU A 423 -5.88 -24.33 23.53
CA LEU A 423 -6.18 -24.26 22.10
C LEU A 423 -5.21 -23.31 21.40
N ALA A 424 -4.95 -22.13 21.98
CA ALA A 424 -3.98 -21.19 21.45
C ALA A 424 -2.60 -21.83 21.32
N LEU A 425 -2.11 -22.51 22.36
CA LEU A 425 -0.83 -23.21 22.33
C LEU A 425 -0.79 -24.29 21.24
N GLY A 426 -1.89 -25.05 21.07
CA GLY A 426 -2.04 -26.01 19.99
C GLY A 426 -1.92 -25.37 18.60
N SER A 427 -2.70 -24.32 18.33
CA SER A 427 -2.68 -23.59 17.05
C SER A 427 -1.32 -22.95 16.76
N ILE A 428 -0.67 -22.35 17.76
CA ILE A 428 0.66 -21.77 17.59
C ILE A 428 1.70 -22.85 17.24
N ASN A 429 1.64 -24.00 17.90
CA ASN A 429 2.56 -25.11 17.60
C ASN A 429 2.43 -25.62 16.17
N ILE A 430 1.20 -25.68 15.63
CA ILE A 430 0.96 -26.06 14.24
C ILE A 430 1.48 -24.96 13.30
N ALA A 431 1.13 -23.70 13.57
CA ALA A 431 1.57 -22.57 12.75
C ALA A 431 3.10 -22.46 12.64
N LEU A 432 3.82 -22.69 13.75
CA LEU A 432 5.29 -22.65 13.79
C LEU A 432 5.97 -23.80 13.03
N MET A 433 5.24 -24.84 12.59
CA MET A 433 5.81 -25.84 11.68
C MET A 433 6.10 -25.24 10.30
N ASP A 434 5.23 -24.35 9.83
CA ASP A 434 5.35 -23.68 8.52
C ASP A 434 6.05 -22.31 8.64
N PHE A 435 5.91 -21.64 9.80
CA PHE A 435 6.44 -20.29 10.06
C PHE A 435 7.40 -20.26 11.25
N PRO A 436 8.51 -21.05 11.24
CA PRO A 436 9.33 -21.32 12.44
C PRO A 436 10.02 -20.10 13.05
N THR A 437 10.16 -19.00 12.29
CA THR A 437 10.82 -17.77 12.73
C THR A 437 9.85 -16.61 12.91
N ASN A 438 8.53 -16.87 12.90
CA ASN A 438 7.55 -15.80 13.08
C ASN A 438 7.59 -15.27 14.51
N THR A 439 8.05 -14.03 14.67
CA THR A 439 8.33 -13.46 15.99
C THR A 439 7.07 -13.26 16.83
N LYS A 440 5.92 -12.96 16.21
CA LYS A 440 4.64 -12.80 16.91
C LYS A 440 4.13 -14.14 17.46
N LEU A 441 4.22 -15.21 16.67
CA LEU A 441 3.83 -16.55 17.10
C LEU A 441 4.76 -17.09 18.20
N LEU A 442 6.08 -16.95 18.01
CA LEU A 442 7.06 -17.34 19.03
C LEU A 442 6.86 -16.57 20.34
N TYR A 443 6.60 -15.26 20.26
CA TYR A 443 6.34 -14.46 21.45
C TYR A 443 5.03 -14.86 22.15
N SER A 444 3.97 -15.09 21.39
CA SER A 444 2.69 -15.56 21.95
C SER A 444 2.86 -16.92 22.64
N ARG A 445 3.61 -17.84 22.02
CA ARG A 445 3.90 -19.14 22.62
C ARG A 445 4.75 -19.00 23.87
N SER A 446 5.77 -18.15 23.87
CA SER A 446 6.65 -17.96 25.02
C SER A 446 5.88 -17.45 26.24
N MET A 447 4.89 -16.56 26.05
CA MET A 447 4.02 -16.10 27.15
C MET A 447 3.14 -17.22 27.71
N LEU A 448 2.57 -18.07 26.85
CA LEU A 448 1.79 -19.24 27.30
C LEU A 448 2.67 -20.28 28.01
N LEU A 449 3.87 -20.52 27.49
CA LEU A 449 4.84 -21.44 28.11
C LEU A 449 5.31 -20.90 29.47
N ASP A 450 5.49 -19.59 29.61
CA ASP A 450 5.81 -18.95 30.87
C ASP A 450 4.72 -19.18 31.93
N LYS A 451 3.46 -18.96 31.54
CA LYS A 451 2.28 -19.24 32.37
C LYS A 451 2.17 -20.72 32.75
N ALA A 452 2.56 -21.61 31.84
CA ALA A 452 2.59 -23.06 32.08
C ALA A 452 3.85 -23.54 32.84
N GLY A 453 4.79 -22.65 33.19
CA GLY A 453 6.04 -23.00 33.87
C GLY A 453 7.06 -23.77 33.02
N ARG A 454 6.90 -23.78 31.69
CA ARG A 454 7.77 -24.47 30.73
C ARG A 454 8.93 -23.58 30.29
N LEU A 455 9.81 -23.26 31.24
CA LEU A 455 10.85 -22.24 31.08
C LEU A 455 11.85 -22.52 29.96
N ASP A 456 12.29 -23.77 29.79
CA ASP A 456 13.30 -24.12 28.77
C ASP A 456 12.78 -23.84 27.34
N GLU A 457 11.51 -24.14 27.08
CA GLU A 457 10.88 -23.91 25.77
C GLU A 457 10.56 -22.44 25.55
N MET A 458 10.14 -21.73 26.59
CA MET A 458 9.93 -20.28 26.58
C MET A 458 11.23 -19.54 26.23
N GLU A 459 12.34 -19.91 26.89
CA GLU A 459 13.66 -19.33 26.62
C GLU A 459 14.10 -19.63 25.18
N GLN A 460 13.87 -20.85 24.69
CA GLN A 460 14.19 -21.22 23.32
C GLN A 460 13.45 -20.33 22.31
N ASP A 461 12.16 -20.09 22.51
CA ASP A 461 11.36 -19.21 21.62
C ASP A 461 11.89 -17.79 21.60
N LEU A 462 12.14 -17.20 22.78
CA LEU A 462 12.66 -15.84 22.87
C LEU A 462 14.07 -15.72 22.28
N ARG A 463 14.91 -16.74 22.42
CA ARG A 463 16.24 -16.76 21.76
C ARG A 463 16.12 -16.82 20.25
N THR A 464 15.21 -17.62 19.70
CA THR A 464 14.96 -17.64 18.24
C THR A 464 14.48 -16.28 17.72
N ILE A 465 13.66 -15.55 18.50
CA ILE A 465 13.32 -14.16 18.17
C ILE A 465 14.58 -13.29 18.15
N LEU A 466 15.46 -13.39 19.15
CA LEU A 466 16.66 -12.56 19.25
C LEU A 466 17.75 -12.91 18.23
N GLU A 467 17.74 -14.12 17.67
CA GLU A 467 18.59 -14.50 16.53
C GLU A 467 18.18 -13.77 15.25
N THR A 468 16.88 -13.59 15.04
CA THR A 468 16.31 -12.94 13.85
C THR A 468 16.22 -11.42 14.00
N GLU A 469 15.85 -10.96 15.18
CA GLU A 469 15.72 -9.56 15.56
C GLU A 469 16.53 -9.24 16.82
N PRO A 470 17.87 -9.08 16.72
CA PRO A 470 18.74 -8.86 17.88
C PRO A 470 18.42 -7.61 18.71
N ASN A 471 17.66 -6.68 18.14
CA ASN A 471 17.26 -5.42 18.77
C ASN A 471 15.74 -5.39 19.06
N ASN A 472 15.08 -6.54 19.17
CA ASN A 472 13.71 -6.60 19.64
C ASN A 472 13.65 -6.35 21.15
N ALA A 473 13.34 -5.11 21.54
CA ALA A 473 13.32 -4.70 22.95
C ALA A 473 12.32 -5.50 23.81
N VAL A 474 11.20 -5.93 23.22
CA VAL A 474 10.17 -6.72 23.92
C VAL A 474 10.69 -8.11 24.26
N ALA A 475 11.31 -8.81 23.30
CA ALA A 475 11.88 -10.13 23.53
C ALA A 475 13.11 -10.09 24.47
N LEU A 476 13.96 -9.07 24.33
CA LEU A 476 15.09 -8.83 25.25
C LEU A 476 14.59 -8.65 26.68
N ASN A 477 13.55 -7.83 26.87
CA ASN A 477 12.97 -7.57 28.18
C ASN A 477 12.30 -8.83 28.75
N ALA A 478 11.46 -9.52 27.97
CA ALA A 478 10.77 -10.72 28.42
C ALA A 478 11.74 -11.83 28.85
N LEU A 479 12.80 -12.06 28.07
CA LEU A 479 13.80 -13.06 28.41
C LEU A 479 14.59 -12.64 29.65
N GLY A 480 15.07 -11.39 29.66
CA GLY A 480 15.84 -10.87 30.78
C GLY A 480 15.06 -10.86 32.09
N TYR A 481 13.80 -10.40 32.06
CA TYR A 481 12.90 -10.43 33.22
C TYR A 481 12.70 -11.85 33.72
N THR A 482 12.41 -12.80 32.84
CA THR A 482 12.19 -14.21 33.21
C THR A 482 13.45 -14.84 33.82
N LEU A 483 14.63 -14.55 33.26
CA LEU A 483 15.90 -15.00 33.82
C LEU A 483 16.17 -14.37 35.20
N ALA A 484 15.85 -13.09 35.38
CA ALA A 484 15.98 -12.41 36.66
C ALA A 484 15.01 -13.00 37.69
N ASP A 485 13.77 -13.29 37.30
CA ASP A 485 12.72 -13.70 38.19
C ASP A 485 12.80 -15.19 38.57
N LYS A 486 12.90 -16.06 37.57
CA LYS A 486 12.73 -17.51 37.74
C LYS A 486 14.06 -18.29 37.82
N THR A 487 15.20 -17.62 37.65
CA THR A 487 16.53 -18.28 37.68
C THR A 487 17.55 -17.51 38.54
N THR A 488 18.82 -17.92 38.47
CA THR A 488 19.96 -17.23 39.10
C THR A 488 20.89 -16.54 38.09
N ARG A 489 20.50 -16.47 36.81
CA ARG A 489 21.30 -15.88 35.70
C ARG A 489 21.19 -14.36 35.66
N PHE A 490 21.38 -13.71 36.81
CA PHE A 490 21.13 -12.27 37.00
C PHE A 490 22.00 -11.38 36.11
N MET A 491 23.26 -11.76 35.88
CA MET A 491 24.15 -10.95 35.04
C MET A 491 23.70 -10.96 33.57
N GLU A 492 23.29 -12.12 33.06
CA GLU A 492 22.76 -12.22 31.70
C GLU A 492 21.41 -11.50 31.58
N ALA A 493 20.54 -11.65 32.57
CA ALA A 493 19.31 -10.88 32.64
C ALA A 493 19.58 -9.38 32.58
N PHE A 494 20.56 -8.90 33.36
CA PHE A 494 20.95 -7.50 33.37
C PHE A 494 21.43 -7.01 32.01
N ASP A 495 22.25 -7.80 31.30
CA ASP A 495 22.76 -7.44 29.97
C ASP A 495 21.61 -7.34 28.95
N LEU A 496 20.66 -8.28 28.98
CA LEU A 496 19.48 -8.29 28.09
C LEU A 496 18.57 -7.10 28.36
N ILE A 497 18.19 -6.86 29.61
CA ILE A 497 17.29 -5.76 29.99
C ILE A 497 18.00 -4.41 29.77
N SER A 498 19.30 -4.31 30.03
CA SER A 498 20.06 -3.08 29.73
C SER A 498 20.04 -2.75 28.24
N LYS A 499 20.11 -3.76 27.37
CA LYS A 499 19.96 -3.56 25.93
C LYS A 499 18.53 -3.14 25.56
N ALA A 500 17.51 -3.75 26.16
CA ALA A 500 16.11 -3.35 25.98
C ALA A 500 15.88 -1.89 26.40
N TYR A 501 16.45 -1.48 27.54
CA TYR A 501 16.39 -0.12 28.07
C TYR A 501 17.08 0.90 27.16
N GLN A 502 18.23 0.56 26.57
CA GLN A 502 18.88 1.44 25.58
C GLN A 502 18.01 1.68 24.34
N LEU A 503 17.24 0.67 23.93
CA LEU A 503 16.36 0.76 22.77
C LEU A 503 15.07 1.53 23.10
N ASN A 504 14.54 1.37 24.31
CA ASN A 504 13.30 2.03 24.73
C ASN A 504 13.35 2.44 26.22
N PRO A 505 14.02 3.56 26.55
CA PRO A 505 14.30 3.94 27.94
C PRO A 505 13.08 4.45 28.72
N ASN A 506 12.00 4.82 28.02
CA ASN A 506 10.79 5.36 28.63
C ASN A 506 9.66 4.33 28.73
N ASN A 507 9.95 3.05 28.50
CA ASN A 507 8.95 1.99 28.62
C ASN A 507 8.82 1.54 30.09
N PRO A 508 7.63 1.68 30.73
CA PRO A 508 7.45 1.33 32.14
C PRO A 508 7.76 -0.13 32.48
N ALA A 509 7.43 -1.09 31.59
CA ALA A 509 7.70 -2.51 31.82
C ALA A 509 9.21 -2.82 31.79
N ILE A 510 9.96 -2.11 30.95
CA ILE A 510 11.43 -2.24 30.90
C ILE A 510 12.07 -1.60 32.13
N LEU A 511 11.56 -0.44 32.57
CA LEU A 511 11.99 0.21 33.81
C LEU A 511 11.72 -0.68 35.02
N ASP A 512 10.55 -1.32 35.09
CA ASP A 512 10.22 -2.29 36.14
C ASP A 512 11.19 -3.48 36.12
N SER A 513 11.41 -4.08 34.95
CA SER A 513 12.35 -5.18 34.77
C SER A 513 13.79 -4.80 35.17
N MET A 514 14.24 -3.57 34.84
CA MET A 514 15.54 -3.03 35.28
C MET A 514 15.60 -2.90 36.80
N GLY A 515 14.53 -2.39 37.40
CA GLY A 515 14.39 -2.30 38.85
C GLY A 515 14.46 -3.68 39.52
N TRP A 516 13.73 -4.65 38.97
CA TRP A 516 13.67 -6.02 39.46
C TRP A 516 15.03 -6.73 39.38
N VAL A 517 15.73 -6.65 38.25
CA VAL A 517 17.05 -7.28 38.14
C VAL A 517 18.07 -6.66 39.10
N TYR A 518 18.03 -5.33 39.32
CA TYR A 518 18.88 -4.70 40.33
C TYR A 518 18.57 -5.18 41.74
N TYR A 519 17.29 -5.37 42.07
CA TYR A 519 16.88 -5.96 43.34
C TYR A 519 17.45 -7.37 43.51
N ARG A 520 17.32 -8.22 42.48
CA ARG A 520 17.84 -9.59 42.47
C ARG A 520 19.36 -9.67 42.58
N MET A 521 20.07 -8.64 42.11
CA MET A 521 21.53 -8.47 42.29
C MET A 521 21.92 -7.85 43.64
N GLY A 522 20.95 -7.50 44.49
CA GLY A 522 21.18 -6.90 45.82
C GLY A 522 21.42 -5.38 45.80
N ASN A 523 21.23 -4.70 44.68
CA ASN A 523 21.40 -3.25 44.56
C ASN A 523 20.06 -2.54 44.81
N LEU A 524 19.72 -2.37 46.10
CA LEU A 524 18.43 -1.80 46.52
C LEU A 524 18.29 -0.31 46.17
N GLU A 525 19.39 0.44 46.09
CA GLU A 525 19.39 1.86 45.72
C GLU A 525 18.96 2.06 44.27
N LYS A 526 19.65 1.41 43.32
CA LYS A 526 19.28 1.51 41.90
C LYS A 526 17.93 0.90 41.61
N SER A 527 17.61 -0.22 42.27
CA SER A 527 16.30 -0.84 42.12
C SER A 527 15.16 0.13 42.44
N LEU A 528 15.29 0.85 43.57
CA LEU A 528 14.30 1.84 43.99
C LEU A 528 14.14 2.98 42.97
N GLU A 529 15.24 3.50 42.41
CA GLU A 529 15.19 4.57 41.39
C GLU A 529 14.38 4.16 40.16
N PHE A 530 14.63 2.95 39.63
CA PHE A 530 13.93 2.43 38.45
C PHE A 530 12.46 2.10 38.74
N LEU A 531 12.16 1.43 39.86
CA LEU A 531 10.80 1.04 40.22
C LEU A 531 9.91 2.24 40.55
N GLN A 532 10.45 3.28 41.19
CA GLN A 532 9.71 4.52 41.41
C GLN A 532 9.35 5.21 40.09
N LEU A 533 10.29 5.24 39.15
CA LEU A 533 10.04 5.81 37.82
C LEU A 533 9.01 4.98 37.06
N ALA A 534 9.13 3.65 37.05
CA ALA A 534 8.17 2.74 36.43
C ALA A 534 6.76 2.95 37.00
N TYR A 535 6.62 2.93 38.32
CA TYR A 535 5.33 3.10 39.00
C TYR A 535 4.70 4.48 38.76
N SER A 536 5.52 5.53 38.70
CA SER A 536 5.03 6.88 38.40
C SER A 536 4.46 7.02 36.98
N GLN A 537 4.95 6.22 36.03
CA GLN A 537 4.47 6.22 34.65
C GLN A 537 3.32 5.24 34.44
N PHE A 538 3.36 4.09 35.11
CA PHE A 538 2.36 3.04 35.02
C PHE A 538 2.19 2.35 36.38
N PRO A 539 1.19 2.76 37.20
CA PRO A 539 0.98 2.24 38.54
C PRO A 539 0.30 0.87 38.52
N ASP A 540 0.95 -0.10 37.88
CA ASP A 540 0.48 -1.48 37.74
C ASP A 540 0.73 -2.30 39.01
N PRO A 541 -0.13 -3.30 39.32
CA PRO A 541 0.04 -4.13 40.50
C PRO A 541 1.35 -4.93 40.59
N GLU A 542 1.93 -5.37 39.47
CA GLU A 542 3.23 -6.06 39.46
C GLU A 542 4.35 -5.09 39.86
N VAL A 543 4.35 -3.90 39.26
CA VAL A 543 5.29 -2.81 39.60
C VAL A 543 5.13 -2.40 41.06
N ALA A 544 3.90 -2.32 41.56
CA ALA A 544 3.60 -2.02 42.95
C ALA A 544 4.13 -3.12 43.90
N ALA A 545 4.00 -4.38 43.52
CA ALA A 545 4.52 -5.52 44.28
C ALA A 545 6.05 -5.42 44.39
N HIS A 546 6.74 -5.22 43.28
CA HIS A 546 8.20 -5.05 43.23
C HIS A 546 8.66 -3.83 44.05
N LEU A 547 8.05 -2.66 43.84
CA LEU A 547 8.41 -1.43 44.54
C LEU A 547 8.22 -1.57 46.05
N GLY A 548 7.08 -2.09 46.48
CA GLY A 548 6.82 -2.31 47.90
C GLY A 548 7.77 -3.34 48.52
N GLU A 549 8.16 -4.39 47.79
CA GLU A 549 9.15 -5.35 48.27
C GLU A 549 10.52 -4.71 48.50
N VAL A 550 10.98 -3.87 47.57
CA VAL A 550 12.26 -3.15 47.70
C VAL A 550 12.23 -2.18 48.89
N LEU A 551 11.14 -1.44 49.06
CA LEU A 551 10.93 -0.56 50.22
C LEU A 551 10.95 -1.35 51.54
N TRP A 552 10.27 -2.50 51.57
CA TRP A 552 10.22 -3.37 52.74
C TRP A 552 11.61 -3.87 53.14
N GLN A 553 12.41 -4.32 52.17
CA GLN A 553 13.79 -4.80 52.41
C GLN A 553 14.74 -3.68 52.84
N LYS A 554 14.54 -2.44 52.36
CA LYS A 554 15.28 -1.26 52.82
C LYS A 554 14.87 -0.79 54.23
N GLY A 555 13.77 -1.32 54.78
CA GLY A 555 13.25 -0.98 56.10
C GLY A 555 12.15 0.08 56.11
N ASP A 556 11.80 0.66 54.94
CA ASP A 556 10.66 1.57 54.79
C ASP A 556 9.35 0.77 54.66
N LYS A 557 8.95 0.16 55.77
CA LYS A 557 7.75 -0.69 55.83
C LYS A 557 6.47 0.10 55.69
N GLU A 558 6.47 1.36 56.11
CA GLU A 558 5.34 2.27 56.01
C GLU A 558 5.10 2.64 54.54
N GLY A 559 6.16 3.01 53.82
CA GLY A 559 6.11 3.26 52.37
C GLY A 559 5.67 2.02 51.58
N ALA A 560 6.22 0.86 51.89
CA ALA A 560 5.83 -0.41 51.25
C ALA A 560 4.32 -0.71 51.41
N GLN A 561 3.79 -0.56 52.63
CA GLN A 561 2.36 -0.75 52.88
C GLN A 561 1.48 0.25 52.15
N ALA A 562 1.91 1.52 52.06
CA ALA A 562 1.17 2.55 51.34
C ALA A 562 1.05 2.20 49.84
N ILE A 563 2.15 1.77 49.20
CA ILE A 563 2.15 1.37 47.78
C ILE A 563 1.23 0.17 47.54
N TRP A 564 1.36 -0.89 48.33
CA TRP A 564 0.52 -2.08 48.18
C TRP A 564 -0.97 -1.78 48.44
N GLN A 565 -1.29 -0.97 49.44
CA GLN A 565 -2.68 -0.59 49.73
C GLN A 565 -3.27 0.27 48.61
N GLU A 566 -2.50 1.19 48.03
CA GLU A 566 -2.96 1.99 46.90
C GLU A 566 -3.26 1.11 45.68
N SER A 567 -2.37 0.17 45.36
CA SER A 567 -2.57 -0.78 44.26
C SER A 567 -3.85 -1.63 44.44
N LEU A 568 -4.15 -2.05 45.68
CA LEU A 568 -5.32 -2.87 45.98
C LEU A 568 -6.66 -2.10 46.02
N LYS A 569 -6.65 -0.76 45.94
CA LYS A 569 -7.90 0.03 45.86
C LYS A 569 -8.59 -0.07 44.50
N GLY A 570 -7.85 -0.32 43.42
CA GLY A 570 -8.37 -0.46 42.07
C GLY A 570 -8.92 -1.86 41.77
N GLU A 571 -8.27 -2.90 42.29
CA GLU A 571 -8.65 -4.32 42.14
C GLU A 571 -8.37 -5.09 43.44
N SER A 572 -9.39 -5.28 44.27
CA SER A 572 -9.26 -5.94 45.58
C SER A 572 -8.87 -7.44 45.53
N SER A 573 -8.73 -8.01 44.33
CA SER A 573 -8.39 -9.41 44.07
C SER A 573 -7.01 -9.60 43.43
N ASN A 574 -6.17 -8.57 43.32
CA ASN A 574 -4.87 -8.75 42.67
C ASN A 574 -3.95 -9.67 43.51
N THR A 575 -3.71 -10.88 42.99
CA THR A 575 -3.02 -11.95 43.69
C THR A 575 -1.55 -11.64 43.91
N ILE A 576 -0.87 -10.94 42.99
CA ILE A 576 0.59 -10.72 43.02
C ILE A 576 0.99 -9.87 44.24
N VAL A 577 0.27 -8.75 44.46
CA VAL A 577 0.53 -7.87 45.61
C VAL A 577 0.25 -8.62 46.92
N VAL A 578 -0.89 -9.30 47.00
CA VAL A 578 -1.28 -10.04 48.21
C VAL A 578 -0.30 -11.18 48.51
N GLU A 579 0.16 -11.92 47.51
CA GLU A 579 1.15 -12.99 47.65
C GLU A 579 2.50 -12.44 48.11
N THR A 580 2.92 -11.30 47.56
CA THR A 580 4.14 -10.60 47.96
C THR A 580 4.08 -10.19 49.43
N MET A 581 2.96 -9.58 49.85
CA MET A 581 2.73 -9.21 51.25
C MET A 581 2.79 -10.43 52.17
N LYS A 582 2.11 -11.53 51.81
CA LYS A 582 2.12 -12.78 52.60
C LYS A 582 3.53 -13.34 52.72
N ARG A 583 4.29 -13.42 51.62
CA ARG A 583 5.67 -13.92 51.58
C ARG A 583 6.59 -13.11 52.48
N LEU A 584 6.41 -11.79 52.55
CA LEU A 584 7.22 -10.88 53.36
C LEU A 584 6.73 -10.74 54.82
N GLY A 585 5.61 -11.37 55.18
CA GLY A 585 4.99 -11.25 56.50
C GLY A 585 4.37 -9.88 56.78
N ALA A 586 3.99 -9.15 55.72
CA ALA A 586 3.31 -7.86 55.84
C ALA A 586 1.80 -8.06 56.15
N PRO A 587 1.16 -7.12 56.88
CA PRO A 587 -0.27 -7.19 57.16
C PRO A 587 -1.10 -7.12 55.86
N THR A 588 -1.85 -8.17 55.55
CA THR A 588 -2.73 -8.21 54.36
C THR A 588 -4.13 -7.67 54.67
N PRO A 589 -4.86 -7.13 53.67
CA PRO A 589 -6.27 -6.83 53.83
C PRO A 589 -7.07 -8.10 54.20
N PRO A 590 -8.20 -7.99 54.93
CA PRO A 590 -9.10 -9.11 55.15
C PRO A 590 -9.61 -9.65 53.81
N ILE A 591 -9.57 -10.97 53.63
CA ILE A 591 -10.06 -11.64 52.42
C ILE A 591 -11.56 -11.35 52.30
N SER A 592 -11.97 -10.54 51.32
CA SER A 592 -13.39 -10.43 50.96
C SER A 592 -13.79 -11.71 50.24
N THR A 593 -14.37 -12.66 50.98
CA THR A 593 -15.06 -13.81 50.39
C THR A 593 -16.36 -13.34 49.77
N THR A 594 -16.29 -12.79 48.56
CA THR A 594 -17.45 -12.56 47.70
C THR A 594 -17.11 -13.08 46.31
N GLU A 595 -17.04 -14.41 46.18
CA GLU A 595 -17.29 -15.09 44.92
C GLU A 595 -18.70 -15.66 44.95
N GLN A 596 -19.56 -15.03 44.14
CA GLN A 596 -20.61 -15.56 43.26
C GLN A 596 -21.59 -16.64 43.75
N PRO A 597 -22.81 -16.60 43.19
CA PRO A 597 -23.07 -17.48 42.05
C PRO A 597 -23.18 -16.75 40.70
#